data_AF-A0A2A4RCE0-F1
#
_entry.id   AF-A0A2A4RCE0-F1
#
_cell.length_a   1.000
_cell.length_b   1.000
_cell.length_c   1.000
_cell.angle_alpha   90.00
_cell.angle_beta   90.00
_cell.angle_gamma   90.00
#
_symmetry.space_group_name_H-M   'P 1'
#
loop_
_entity.id
_entity.type
_entity.pdbx_description
1 polymer ?
#
loop_
_entity_poly.entity_id
_entity_poly.type
_entity_poly.pdbx_seq_one_letter_code
_entity_poly.pdbx_strand_id
1 'polypeptide(L)'
;MNKLLMISVLALALAACGDRIKPDDETVTDNSANDENSATAGGIGSGAGLGGTALEEGKLVSYEEGAINDAGNVLSEKIVYFSFDSNTVADDYIELVKHHGRYLSFNESASVRLEGHADE
;
A
#
# COMPACT_ATOMS: atom_id res chain seq x y z
N MET A 1 -21.56 33.97 36.01
CA MET A 1 -20.37 34.01 35.14
C MET A 1 -19.56 32.71 35.16
N ASN A 2 -19.51 31.97 36.29
CA ASN A 2 -18.71 30.74 36.41
C ASN A 2 -19.24 29.54 35.59
N LYS A 3 -20.56 29.49 35.32
CA LYS A 3 -21.18 28.45 34.48
C LYS A 3 -20.84 28.60 32.99
N LEU A 4 -20.64 29.84 32.53
CA LEU A 4 -20.19 30.13 31.17
C LEU A 4 -18.72 29.75 30.99
N LEU A 5 -17.90 29.90 32.03
CA LEU A 5 -16.49 29.51 32.03
C LEU A 5 -16.33 27.97 31.91
N MET A 6 -17.16 27.19 32.61
CA MET A 6 -17.12 25.73 32.54
C MET A 6 -17.56 25.16 31.18
N ILE A 7 -18.54 25.78 30.52
CA ILE A 7 -19.00 25.36 29.18
C ILE A 7 -17.92 25.65 28.11
N SER A 8 -17.21 26.77 28.24
CA SER A 8 -16.11 27.12 27.33
C SER A 8 -14.92 26.16 27.41
N VAL A 9 -14.59 25.66 28.61
CA VAL A 9 -13.48 24.72 28.81
C VAL A 9 -13.78 23.34 28.21
N LEU A 10 -15.04 22.88 28.32
CA LEU A 10 -15.44 21.59 27.76
C LEU A 10 -15.43 21.58 26.22
N ALA A 11 -15.79 22.70 25.58
CA ALA A 11 -15.77 22.82 24.12
C ALA A 11 -14.34 22.75 23.53
N LEU A 12 -13.32 23.25 24.26
CA LEU A 12 -11.93 23.18 23.82
C LEU A 12 -11.34 21.76 23.92
N ALA A 13 -11.88 20.90 24.79
CA ALA A 13 -11.37 19.54 24.99
C ALA A 13 -11.68 18.60 23.81
N LEU A 14 -12.72 18.87 23.00
CA LEU A 14 -13.09 18.03 21.86
C LEU A 14 -12.21 18.25 20.61
N ALA A 15 -11.50 19.37 20.50
CA ALA A 15 -10.61 19.65 19.36
C ALA A 15 -9.21 19.00 19.52
N ALA A 16 -8.91 18.39 20.66
CA ALA A 16 -7.60 17.82 20.97
C ALA A 16 -7.43 16.35 20.54
N CYS A 17 -8.50 15.69 20.07
CA CYS A 17 -8.45 14.31 19.54
C CYS A 17 -8.46 14.26 17.99
N GLY A 18 -8.11 15.35 17.31
CA GLY A 18 -7.87 15.34 15.87
C GLY A 18 -6.44 14.86 15.57
N ASP A 19 -6.32 13.67 15.02
CA ASP A 19 -5.06 13.14 14.50
C ASP A 19 -4.52 14.09 13.42
N ARG A 20 -3.23 14.46 13.54
CA ARG A 20 -2.59 15.42 12.63
C ARG A 20 -1.95 14.64 11.50
N ILE A 21 -2.68 14.44 10.40
CA ILE A 21 -2.05 14.09 9.11
C ILE A 21 -1.23 15.31 8.68
N LYS A 22 0.08 15.11 8.55
CA LYS A 22 1.01 16.09 7.99
C LYS A 22 0.58 16.38 6.54
N PRO A 23 0.36 17.65 6.15
CA PRO A 23 0.29 17.99 4.74
C PRO A 23 1.71 17.92 4.17
N ASP A 24 1.89 17.10 3.14
CA ASP A 24 3.09 17.11 2.34
C ASP A 24 3.01 18.32 1.40
N ASP A 25 3.74 19.38 1.72
CA ASP A 25 3.94 20.51 0.81
C ASP A 25 5.41 20.89 0.85
N GLU A 26 6.19 20.37 -0.10
CA GLU A 26 7.33 21.10 -0.69
C GLU A 26 7.60 20.49 -2.08
N THR A 27 7.48 21.35 -3.07
CA THR A 27 7.85 21.21 -4.49
C THR A 27 9.16 20.45 -4.75
N VAL A 28 9.10 19.35 -5.50
CA VAL A 28 10.29 18.84 -6.21
C VAL A 28 10.27 19.41 -7.62
N THR A 29 11.07 20.45 -7.80
CA THR A 29 11.50 20.97 -9.09
C THR A 29 12.26 19.87 -9.82
N ASP A 30 11.83 19.55 -11.04
CA ASP A 30 12.59 18.78 -12.02
C ASP A 30 13.99 19.39 -12.15
N ASN A 31 14.99 18.59 -11.76
CA ASN A 31 16.35 18.77 -12.21
C ASN A 31 16.91 17.37 -12.51
N SER A 32 16.69 16.95 -13.74
CA SER A 32 17.46 15.91 -14.43
C SER A 32 18.96 16.09 -14.17
N ALA A 33 19.56 15.14 -13.47
CA ALA A 33 20.99 14.85 -13.53
C ALA A 33 21.13 13.32 -13.59
N ASN A 34 21.64 12.85 -14.73
CA ASN A 34 22.04 11.48 -15.03
C ASN A 34 22.83 10.87 -13.86
N ASP A 35 22.28 9.81 -13.26
CA ASP A 35 23.09 8.76 -12.66
C ASP A 35 22.51 7.42 -13.11
N GLU A 36 23.38 6.64 -13.73
CA GLU A 36 23.08 5.40 -14.42
C GLU A 36 22.98 4.28 -13.39
N ASN A 37 21.98 3.40 -13.54
CA ASN A 37 21.70 2.21 -12.72
C ASN A 37 20.81 2.42 -11.48
N SER A 38 19.57 2.89 -11.72
CA SER A 38 18.45 2.65 -10.81
C SER A 38 17.48 1.66 -11.48
N ALA A 39 17.27 0.50 -10.87
CA ALA A 39 16.25 -0.45 -11.26
C ALA A 39 14.89 0.28 -11.26
N THR A 40 14.28 0.41 -12.45
CA THR A 40 12.93 0.92 -12.59
C THR A 40 11.95 -0.16 -12.14
N ALA A 41 11.57 -0.12 -10.86
CA ALA A 41 10.37 -0.81 -10.39
C ALA A 41 9.17 -0.18 -11.11
N GLY A 42 8.44 -0.99 -11.89
CA GLY A 42 7.23 -0.58 -12.58
C GLY A 42 6.18 -0.15 -11.56
N GLY A 43 6.10 1.16 -11.29
CA GLY A 43 5.16 1.72 -10.34
C GLY A 43 3.72 1.46 -10.75
N ILE A 44 2.88 1.17 -9.76
CA ILE A 44 1.42 1.04 -9.88
C ILE A 44 0.81 2.42 -10.17
N GLY A 45 0.95 2.89 -11.41
CA GLY A 45 0.44 4.17 -11.86
C GLY A 45 -1.09 4.18 -11.93
N SER A 46 -1.69 5.31 -11.55
CA SER A 46 -3.13 5.58 -11.57
C SER A 46 -3.67 5.81 -12.99
N GLY A 47 -3.38 4.89 -13.92
CA GLY A 47 -3.93 4.86 -15.27
C GLY A 47 -4.99 3.77 -15.37
N ALA A 48 -6.25 4.16 -15.60
CA ALA A 48 -7.29 3.21 -16.00
C ALA A 48 -6.94 2.66 -17.39
N GLY A 49 -6.53 1.39 -17.46
CA GLY A 49 -6.36 0.66 -18.70
C GLY A 49 -4.97 0.08 -18.88
N LEU A 50 -4.92 -1.26 -18.83
CA LEU A 50 -4.03 -2.11 -19.62
C LEU A 50 -2.55 -1.66 -19.67
N GLY A 51 -1.74 -2.09 -18.71
CA GLY A 51 -0.28 -2.00 -18.87
C GLY A 51 0.48 -1.86 -17.57
N GLY A 52 0.59 -2.94 -16.79
CA GLY A 52 1.72 -3.11 -15.90
C GLY A 52 2.73 -4.01 -16.60
N THR A 53 3.79 -3.43 -17.15
CA THR A 53 4.94 -4.19 -17.64
C THR A 53 5.51 -4.99 -16.48
N ALA A 54 5.57 -6.31 -16.67
CA ALA A 54 6.30 -7.30 -15.89
C ALA A 54 6.86 -6.81 -14.53
N LEU A 55 6.32 -7.35 -13.43
CA LEU A 55 7.13 -7.44 -12.22
C LEU A 55 8.42 -8.22 -12.56
N GLU A 56 9.52 -7.99 -11.84
CA GLU A 56 10.70 -8.87 -11.93
C GLU A 56 10.22 -10.33 -12.00
N GLU A 57 10.75 -11.11 -12.95
CA GLU A 57 10.29 -12.46 -13.37
C GLU A 57 9.28 -12.55 -14.51
N GLY A 58 8.76 -11.45 -15.08
CA GLY A 58 7.94 -11.53 -16.31
C GLY A 58 6.47 -11.89 -16.11
N LYS A 59 5.95 -11.77 -14.88
CA LYS A 59 4.53 -12.00 -14.58
C LYS A 59 3.64 -10.87 -15.13
N LEU A 60 2.43 -11.24 -15.55
CA LEU A 60 1.39 -10.31 -15.98
C LEU A 60 0.84 -9.52 -14.79
N VAL A 61 0.48 -8.26 -15.04
CA VAL A 61 -0.26 -7.43 -14.08
C VAL A 61 -1.67 -7.19 -14.61
N SER A 62 -2.65 -7.83 -13.98
CA SER A 62 -4.08 -7.67 -14.24
C SER A 62 -4.84 -7.80 -12.93
N TYR A 63 -5.95 -7.08 -12.81
CA TYR A 63 -6.80 -7.05 -11.61
C TYR A 63 -8.22 -7.54 -11.89
N GLU A 64 -8.47 -8.15 -13.05
CA GLU A 64 -9.73 -8.82 -13.36
C GLU A 64 -10.00 -9.94 -12.35
N GLU A 65 -11.27 -10.28 -12.10
CA GLU A 65 -11.68 -11.24 -11.06
C GLU A 65 -10.90 -12.57 -11.13
N GLY A 66 -10.69 -13.11 -12.34
CA GLY A 66 -9.98 -14.36 -12.58
C GLY A 66 -8.45 -14.30 -12.42
N ALA A 67 -7.84 -13.10 -12.35
CA ALA A 67 -6.40 -12.91 -12.33
C ALA A 67 -5.70 -13.55 -11.11
N ILE A 68 -6.39 -13.63 -9.96
CA ILE A 68 -5.88 -14.26 -8.74
C ILE A 68 -5.69 -15.79 -8.85
N ASN A 69 -6.25 -16.40 -9.90
CA ASN A 69 -6.16 -17.83 -10.21
C ASN A 69 -5.22 -18.13 -11.39
N ASP A 70 -4.60 -17.10 -11.98
CA ASP A 70 -3.67 -17.24 -13.10
C ASP A 70 -2.22 -17.30 -12.58
N ALA A 71 -1.55 -18.44 -12.78
CA ALA A 71 -0.15 -18.65 -12.37
C ALA A 71 0.84 -17.70 -13.06
N GLY A 72 0.49 -17.18 -14.24
CA GLY A 72 1.26 -16.19 -14.97
C GLY A 72 1.09 -14.76 -14.44
N ASN A 73 0.15 -14.53 -13.53
CA ASN A 73 -0.14 -13.21 -12.97
C ASN A 73 0.59 -12.98 -11.64
N VAL A 74 0.93 -11.73 -11.34
CA VAL A 74 1.53 -11.32 -10.04
C VAL A 74 0.67 -11.74 -8.83
N LEU A 75 -0.65 -11.77 -8.96
CA LEU A 75 -1.60 -12.17 -7.91
C LEU A 75 -1.58 -13.67 -7.58
N SER A 76 -0.82 -14.48 -8.32
CA SER A 76 -0.61 -15.89 -7.98
C SER A 76 0.28 -16.08 -6.76
N GLU A 77 1.21 -15.13 -6.50
CA GLU A 77 2.09 -15.17 -5.34
C GLU A 77 1.32 -14.72 -4.10
N LYS A 78 1.34 -15.52 -3.03
CA LYS A 78 0.45 -15.32 -1.86
C LYS A 78 1.18 -15.52 -0.54
N ILE A 79 2.50 -15.75 -0.57
CA ILE A 79 3.29 -16.05 0.61
C ILE A 79 4.31 -14.91 0.82
N VAL A 80 4.29 -14.34 2.02
CA VAL A 80 5.27 -13.36 2.48
C VAL A 80 6.11 -14.03 3.56
N TYR A 81 7.42 -14.10 3.36
CA TYR A 81 8.35 -14.64 4.35
C TYR A 81 8.89 -13.51 5.23
N PHE A 82 9.22 -13.86 6.46
CA PHE A 82 9.78 -12.95 7.47
C PHE A 82 11.17 -13.42 7.89
N SER A 83 12.00 -12.49 8.36
CA SER A 83 13.25 -12.85 9.04
C SER A 83 12.96 -13.50 10.40
N PHE A 84 13.93 -14.25 10.93
CA PHE A 84 13.83 -14.83 12.27
C PHE A 84 13.52 -13.77 13.33
N ASP A 85 12.57 -14.08 14.22
CA ASP A 85 12.07 -13.19 15.28
C ASP A 85 11.61 -11.80 14.76
N SER A 86 10.99 -11.77 13.58
CA SER A 86 10.51 -10.53 12.95
C SER A 86 9.09 -10.66 12.42
N ASN A 87 8.36 -9.55 12.48
CA ASN A 87 7.06 -9.36 11.82
C ASN A 87 7.10 -8.25 10.76
N THR A 88 8.30 -7.75 10.43
CA THR A 88 8.48 -6.71 9.43
C THR A 88 8.31 -7.29 8.03
N VAL A 89 7.39 -6.74 7.25
CA VAL A 89 7.28 -7.03 5.81
C VAL A 89 8.49 -6.41 5.11
N ALA A 90 9.32 -7.25 4.48
CA ALA A 90 10.49 -6.78 3.74
C ALA A 90 10.09 -5.96 2.50
N ASP A 91 10.95 -5.03 2.08
CA ASP A 91 10.69 -4.12 0.96
C ASP A 91 10.31 -4.86 -0.33
N ASP A 92 10.92 -6.03 -0.59
CA ASP A 92 10.64 -6.90 -1.74
C ASP A 92 9.16 -7.36 -1.81
N TYR A 93 8.46 -7.43 -0.67
CA TYR A 93 7.05 -7.84 -0.60
C TYR A 93 6.07 -6.68 -0.62
N ILE A 94 6.54 -5.43 -0.50
CA ILE A 94 5.65 -4.27 -0.43
C ILE A 94 4.83 -4.13 -1.72
N GLU A 95 5.43 -4.30 -2.88
CA GLU A 95 4.71 -4.23 -4.16
C GLU A 95 3.70 -5.39 -4.32
N LEU A 96 4.05 -6.59 -3.88
CA LEU A 96 3.12 -7.73 -3.88
C LEU A 96 1.85 -7.43 -3.05
N VAL A 97 2.03 -6.87 -1.86
CA VAL A 97 0.91 -6.49 -0.98
C VAL A 97 0.06 -5.40 -1.64
N LYS A 98 0.68 -4.41 -2.28
CA LYS A 98 -0.05 -3.36 -3.00
C LYS A 98 -0.85 -3.92 -4.18
N HIS A 99 -0.33 -4.88 -4.94
CA HIS A 99 -1.08 -5.54 -6.02
C HIS A 99 -2.33 -6.26 -5.48
N HIS A 100 -2.23 -6.97 -4.36
CA HIS A 100 -3.38 -7.60 -3.73
C HIS A 100 -4.39 -6.58 -3.20
N GLY A 101 -3.92 -5.48 -2.59
CA GLY A 101 -4.78 -4.37 -2.19
C GLY A 101 -5.52 -3.74 -3.38
N ARG A 102 -4.82 -3.57 -4.51
CA ARG A 102 -5.41 -3.07 -5.76
C ARG A 102 -6.46 -4.04 -6.31
N TYR A 103 -6.18 -5.34 -6.32
CA TYR A 103 -7.14 -6.37 -6.71
C TYR A 103 -8.41 -6.31 -5.86
N LEU A 104 -8.28 -6.29 -4.52
CA LEU A 104 -9.43 -6.19 -3.62
C LEU A 104 -10.23 -4.90 -3.84
N SER A 105 -9.58 -3.78 -4.16
CA SER A 105 -10.26 -2.51 -4.46
C SER A 105 -11.13 -2.55 -5.72
N PHE A 106 -10.85 -3.47 -6.65
CA PHE A 106 -11.61 -3.64 -7.89
C PHE A 106 -12.60 -4.82 -7.85
N ASN A 107 -12.48 -5.69 -6.86
CA ASN A 107 -13.27 -6.91 -6.73
C ASN A 107 -13.94 -6.93 -5.36
N GLU A 108 -15.00 -6.13 -5.19
CA GLU A 108 -15.68 -5.93 -3.89
C GLU A 108 -16.27 -7.22 -3.28
N SER A 109 -16.57 -8.22 -4.12
CA SER A 109 -17.04 -9.55 -3.69
C SER A 109 -15.90 -10.47 -3.21
N ALA A 110 -14.65 -10.14 -3.51
CA ALA A 110 -13.50 -10.93 -3.10
C ALA A 110 -13.24 -10.75 -1.60
N SER A 111 -12.76 -11.82 -0.95
CA SER A 111 -12.34 -11.79 0.44
C SER A 111 -11.00 -12.51 0.59
N VAL A 112 -10.22 -12.06 1.57
CA VAL A 112 -8.91 -12.64 1.90
C VAL A 112 -8.88 -13.03 3.37
N ARG A 113 -8.15 -14.09 3.69
CA ARG A 113 -7.81 -14.49 5.05
C ARG A 113 -6.30 -14.46 5.19
N LEU A 114 -5.80 -13.74 6.19
CA LEU A 114 -4.37 -13.66 6.49
C LEU A 114 -4.04 -14.71 7.55
N GLU A 115 -3.09 -15.59 7.24
CA GLU A 115 -2.63 -16.66 8.11
C GLU A 115 -1.15 -16.45 8.45
N GLY A 116 -0.86 -16.24 9.73
CA GLY A 116 0.50 -16.10 10.23
C GLY A 116 1.04 -17.45 10.70
N HIS A 117 2.25 -17.78 10.27
CA HIS A 117 2.98 -18.97 10.70
C HIS A 117 4.34 -18.55 11.27
N ALA A 118 4.83 -19.31 12.23
CA ALA A 118 6.20 -19.22 12.74
C ALA A 118 6.86 -20.60 12.62
N ASP A 119 8.18 -20.63 12.79
CA ASP A 119 8.93 -21.88 13.01
C ASP A 119 8.70 -22.42 14.44
N GLU A 120 9.35 -23.55 14.75
CA GLU A 120 9.20 -24.29 16.02
C GLU A 120 10.10 -23.81 17.17
#